data_AF-A0A534MA10-F1
#
_entry.id   AF-A0A534MA10-F1
#
_cell.length_a   1.000
_cell.length_b   1.000
_cell.length_c   1.000
_cell.angle_alpha   90.00
_cell.angle_beta   90.00
_cell.angle_gamma   90.00
#
_symmetry.space_group_name_H-M   'P 1'
#
loop_
_entity.id
_entity.type
_entity.pdbx_description
1 polymer ?
#
loop_
_entity_poly.entity_id
_entity_poly.type
_entity_poly.pdbx_seq_one_letter_code
_entity_poly.pdbx_strand_id
1 'polypeptide(L)'
;MEESYVSLAELKVILEKEKAVRGELNPEQQYSLSHAALFARVPAEKVPAIVKELMEIPLMSPFNALKIVDLMPTHLDDVRAIFAKERFSLSK
;
A
#
# COMPACT_ATOMS: atom_id res chain seq x y z
N MET A 1 -0.36 3.81 20.78
CA MET A 1 -1.08 3.73 19.50
C MET A 1 -0.24 2.84 18.61
N GLU A 2 -0.83 1.77 18.11
CA GLU A 2 -0.15 0.84 17.22
C GLU A 2 -0.30 1.38 15.80
N GLU A 3 0.82 1.71 15.15
CA GLU A 3 0.84 2.28 13.80
C GLU A 3 0.97 1.14 12.79
N SER A 4 0.10 1.13 11.78
CA SER A 4 0.15 0.18 10.68
C SER A 4 0.12 0.90 9.35
N TYR A 5 0.85 0.35 8.39
CA TYR A 5 0.81 0.83 7.01
C TYR A 5 -0.46 0.32 6.32
N VAL A 6 -1.02 1.15 5.44
CA VAL A 6 -2.21 0.82 4.64
C VAL A 6 -1.90 1.02 3.16
N SER A 7 -2.48 0.17 2.32
CA SER A 7 -2.41 0.31 0.86
C SER A 7 -3.32 1.42 0.35
N LEU A 8 -3.12 1.87 -0.89
CA LEU A 8 -4.04 2.78 -1.58
C LEU A 8 -5.45 2.20 -1.70
N ALA A 9 -5.57 0.89 -1.88
CA ALA A 9 -6.85 0.21 -1.98
C ALA A 9 -7.64 0.26 -0.66
N GLU A 10 -6.97 0.00 0.46
CA GLU A 10 -7.56 0.10 1.79
C GLU A 10 -7.88 1.55 2.16
N LEU A 11 -6.97 2.49 1.85
CA LEU A 11 -7.19 3.92 2.05
C LEU A 11 -8.46 4.40 1.35
N LYS A 12 -8.70 3.93 0.11
CA LYS A 12 -9.92 4.24 -0.65
C LYS A 12 -11.17 3.86 0.15
N VAL A 13 -11.21 2.62 0.65
CA VAL A 13 -12.35 2.10 1.42
C VAL A 13 -12.54 2.87 2.73
N ILE A 14 -11.45 3.24 3.41
CA ILE A 14 -11.51 4.04 4.64
C ILE A 14 -12.12 5.41 4.35
N LEU A 15 -11.64 6.12 3.33
CA LEU A 15 -12.15 7.45 2.99
C LEU A 15 -13.59 7.42 2.45
N GLU A 16 -13.97 6.38 1.70
CA GLU A 16 -15.36 6.17 1.26
C GLU A 16 -16.30 5.96 2.46
N LYS A 17 -15.89 5.18 3.46
CA LYS A 17 -16.65 5.01 4.71
C LYS A 17 -16.77 6.31 5.50
N GLU A 18 -15.67 7.03 5.67
CA GLU A 18 -15.69 8.32 6.38
C GLU A 18 -16.57 9.35 5.66
N LYS A 19 -16.56 9.37 4.33
CA LYS A 19 -17.46 10.22 3.53
C LYS A 19 -18.93 9.84 3.76
N ALA A 20 -19.26 8.56 3.85
CA ALA A 20 -20.62 8.12 4.11
C ALA A 20 -21.12 8.52 5.51
N VAL A 21 -20.22 8.58 6.50
CA VAL A 21 -20.57 8.95 7.88
C VAL A 21 -20.64 10.47 8.07
N ARG A 22 -19.68 11.22 7.52
CA ARG A 22 -19.55 12.68 7.73
C ARG A 22 -20.25 13.51 6.66
N GLY A 23 -20.58 12.89 5.53
CA GLY A 23 -21.12 13.56 4.33
C GLY A 23 -20.02 14.17 3.46
N GLU A 24 -19.31 15.18 3.99
CA GLU A 24 -18.29 15.92 3.24
C GLU A 24 -16.89 15.70 3.82
N LEU A 25 -15.93 15.42 2.93
CA LEU A 25 -14.51 15.33 3.25
C LEU A 25 -13.86 16.69 3.02
N ASN A 26 -12.80 17.00 3.77
CA ASN A 26 -12.02 18.20 3.49
C ASN A 26 -11.28 18.07 2.12
N PRO A 27 -10.79 19.18 1.54
CA PRO A 27 -10.16 19.15 0.23
C PRO A 27 -9.00 18.16 0.12
N GLU A 28 -8.16 18.07 1.15
CA GLU A 28 -7.00 17.18 1.19
C GLU A 28 -7.42 15.70 1.16
N GLN A 29 -8.42 15.33 1.96
CA GLN A 29 -9.01 13.99 1.98
C GLN A 29 -9.68 13.67 0.64
N GLN A 30 -10.34 14.64 0.02
CA GLN A 30 -10.95 14.48 -1.30
C GLN A 30 -9.89 14.24 -2.38
N TYR A 31 -8.73 14.92 -2.31
CA TYR A 31 -7.59 14.66 -3.18
C TYR A 31 -6.98 13.27 -2.93
N SER A 32 -6.82 12.87 -1.67
CA SER A 32 -6.33 11.54 -1.31
C SER A 32 -7.27 10.43 -1.81
N LEU A 33 -8.58 10.59 -1.67
CA LEU A 33 -9.57 9.65 -2.19
C LEU A 33 -9.51 9.57 -3.71
N SER A 34 -9.39 10.72 -4.40
CA SER A 34 -9.26 10.77 -5.85
C SER A 34 -7.99 10.07 -6.34
N HIS A 35 -6.85 10.30 -5.66
CA HIS A 35 -5.60 9.59 -5.94
C HIS A 35 -5.74 8.08 -5.70
N ALA A 36 -6.28 7.67 -4.55
CA ALA A 36 -6.49 6.26 -4.24
C ALA A 36 -7.41 5.57 -5.25
N ALA A 37 -8.48 6.23 -5.70
CA ALA A 37 -9.39 5.72 -6.72
C ALA A 37 -8.73 5.55 -8.09
N LEU A 38 -7.78 6.41 -8.46
CA LEU A 38 -7.07 6.35 -9.74
C LEU A 38 -5.91 5.33 -9.73
N PHE A 39 -5.21 5.20 -8.61
CA PHE A 39 -3.95 4.45 -8.54
C PHE A 39 -4.04 3.09 -7.83
N ALA A 40 -5.13 2.79 -7.11
CA ALA A 40 -5.31 1.46 -6.53
C ALA A 40 -5.36 0.39 -7.64
N ARG A 41 -4.35 -0.49 -7.68
CA ARG A 41 -4.21 -1.53 -8.70
C ARG A 41 -4.97 -2.82 -8.38
N VAL A 42 -5.24 -3.05 -7.10
CA VAL A 42 -5.92 -4.26 -6.61
C VAL A 42 -7.14 -3.92 -5.77
N PRO A 43 -8.17 -4.80 -5.73
CA PRO A 43 -9.26 -4.69 -4.78
C PRO A 43 -8.76 -4.79 -3.34
N ALA A 44 -9.36 -4.03 -2.42
CA ALA A 44 -8.97 -4.00 -1.01
C ALA A 44 -9.08 -5.39 -0.35
N GLU A 45 -10.03 -6.24 -0.76
CA GLU A 45 -10.19 -7.57 -0.16
C GLU A 45 -9.02 -8.52 -0.51
N LYS A 46 -8.28 -8.25 -1.59
CA LYS A 46 -7.14 -9.08 -2.01
C LYS A 46 -5.83 -8.66 -1.35
N VAL A 47 -5.74 -7.45 -0.83
CA VAL A 47 -4.52 -6.90 -0.23
C VAL A 47 -3.97 -7.81 0.88
N PRO A 48 -4.77 -8.29 1.87
CA PRO A 48 -4.23 -9.11 2.95
C PRO A 48 -3.63 -10.44 2.48
N ALA A 49 -4.20 -11.06 1.45
CA ALA A 49 -3.68 -12.30 0.88
C ALA A 49 -2.33 -12.08 0.18
N ILE A 50 -2.22 -11.03 -0.64
CA ILE A 50 -0.98 -10.70 -1.35
C ILE A 50 0.12 -10.30 -0.36
N VAL A 51 -0.20 -9.46 0.62
CA VAL A 51 0.76 -9.05 1.65
C VAL A 51 1.26 -10.28 2.42
N LYS A 52 0.37 -11.22 2.77
CA LYS A 52 0.75 -12.45 3.46
C LYS A 52 1.79 -13.24 2.66
N GLU A 53 1.54 -13.46 1.37
CA GLU A 53 2.47 -14.18 0.48
C GLU A 53 3.82 -13.44 0.34
N LEU A 54 3.79 -12.11 0.20
CA LEU A 54 5.02 -11.31 0.12
C LEU A 54 5.84 -11.38 1.41
N MET A 55 5.19 -11.39 2.58
CA MET A 55 5.85 -11.45 3.88
C MET A 55 6.54 -12.81 4.16
N GLU A 56 6.23 -13.86 3.39
CA GLU A 56 6.96 -15.13 3.45
C GLU A 56 8.35 -15.05 2.79
N ILE A 57 8.59 -14.01 1.97
CA ILE A 57 9.89 -13.78 1.34
C ILE A 57 10.90 -13.30 2.39
N PRO A 58 12.09 -13.92 2.48
CA PRO A 58 13.13 -13.49 3.41
C PRO A 58 13.45 -12.00 3.25
N LEU A 59 13.61 -11.31 4.39
CA LEU A 59 13.90 -9.86 4.47
C LEU A 59 12.78 -8.94 3.95
N MET A 60 11.57 -9.45 3.71
CA MET A 60 10.43 -8.60 3.37
C MET A 60 10.03 -7.74 4.57
N SER A 61 9.83 -6.45 4.34
CA SER A 61 9.22 -5.53 5.30
C SER A 61 7.73 -5.30 4.97
N PRO A 62 6.87 -5.04 5.97
CA PRO A 62 5.47 -4.71 5.73
C PRO A 62 5.30 -3.49 4.80
N PHE A 63 6.21 -2.51 4.91
CA PHE A 63 6.24 -1.33 4.06
C PHE A 63 6.46 -1.68 2.59
N ASN A 64 7.44 -2.55 2.28
CA ASN A 64 7.70 -2.96 0.90
C ASN A 64 6.59 -3.86 0.35
N ALA A 65 6.06 -4.77 1.17
CA ALA A 65 4.97 -5.62 0.76
C ALA A 65 3.78 -4.77 0.28
N LEU A 66 3.41 -3.74 1.05
CA LEU A 66 2.37 -2.79 0.65
C LEU A 66 2.78 -1.93 -0.55
N LYS A 67 4.06 -1.54 -0.67
CA LYS A 67 4.53 -0.79 -1.84
C LYS A 67 4.44 -1.62 -3.12
N ILE A 68 4.73 -2.91 -3.05
CA ILE A 68 4.57 -3.86 -4.16
C ILE A 68 3.09 -3.99 -4.53
N VAL A 69 2.20 -4.08 -3.53
CA VAL A 69 0.74 -4.12 -3.76
C VAL A 69 0.23 -2.84 -4.45
N ASP A 70 0.70 -1.67 -4.04
CA ASP A 70 0.30 -0.39 -4.63
C ASP A 70 0.79 -0.25 -6.09
N LEU A 71 2.03 -0.69 -6.36
CA LEU A 71 2.68 -0.47 -7.65
C LEU A 71 2.43 -1.59 -8.66
N MET A 72 2.21 -2.82 -8.19
CA MET A 72 2.12 -4.05 -9.00
C MET A 72 3.25 -4.13 -10.05
N PRO A 73 4.52 -4.21 -9.62
CA PRO A 73 5.68 -4.21 -10.52
C PRO A 73 5.63 -5.41 -11.47
N THR A 74 6.09 -5.19 -12.71
CA THR A 74 6.09 -6.22 -13.76
C THR A 74 7.48 -6.56 -14.26
N HIS A 75 8.46 -5.69 -13.98
CA HIS A 75 9.85 -5.86 -14.38
C HIS A 75 10.79 -5.85 -13.18
N LEU A 76 11.97 -6.44 -13.35
CA LEU A 76 12.99 -6.53 -12.30
C LEU A 76 13.43 -5.15 -11.79
N ASP A 77 13.52 -4.17 -12.69
CA ASP A 77 13.97 -2.83 -12.33
C ASP A 77 12.95 -2.06 -11.46
N ASP A 78 11.65 -2.37 -11.59
CA ASP A 78 10.61 -1.82 -10.72
C ASP A 78 10.81 -2.31 -9.28
N VAL A 79 11.08 -3.60 -9.13
CA VAL A 79 11.37 -4.21 -7.82
C VAL A 79 12.65 -3.60 -7.25
N ARG A 80 13.72 -3.51 -8.05
CA ARG A 80 14.97 -2.85 -7.61
C ARG A 80 14.74 -1.42 -7.16
N ALA A 81 13.87 -0.66 -7.84
CA ALA A 81 13.54 0.71 -7.45
C ALA A 81 12.86 0.78 -6.08
N ILE A 82 11.94 -0.14 -5.78
CA ILE A 82 11.28 -0.23 -4.45
C ILE A 82 12.33 -0.45 -3.35
N PHE A 83 13.29 -1.35 -3.60
CA PHE A 83 14.32 -1.72 -2.62
C PHE A 83 15.57 -0.83 -2.63
N ALA A 84 15.67 0.16 -3.52
CA ALA A 84 16.91 0.89 -3.81
C ALA A 84 17.50 1.68 -2.62
N LYS A 85 16.67 2.04 -1.63
CA LYS A 85 17.10 2.79 -0.43
C LYS A 85 17.05 1.97 0.85
N GLU A 86 16.76 0.68 0.75
CA GLU A 86 16.74 -0.18 1.92
C GLU A 86 18.14 -0.51 2.40
N ARG A 87 18.31 -0.39 3.72
CA ARG A 87 19.54 -0.81 4.38
C ARG A 87 19.44 -2.29 4.68
N PHE A 88 19.81 -3.14 3.73
CA PHE A 88 20.05 -4.54 4.03
C PHE A 88 21.45 -4.68 4.62
N SER A 89 21.54 -5.01 5.91
CA SER A 89 22.78 -5.59 6.44
C SER A 89 22.81 -7.04 6.00
N LEU A 90 23.70 -7.39 5.07
CA LEU A 90 24.02 -8.80 4.83
C LEU A 90 24.63 -9.33 6.14
N SER A 91 23.88 -10.15 6.87
CA SER A 91 24.46 -10.91 7.96
C SER A 91 25.52 -11.82 7.37
N LYS A 92 26.74 -11.73 7.91
CA LYS A 92 27.90 -12.53 7.52
C LYS A 92 27.61 -14.03 7.60
#